data_AF-A0A845W601-F1
#
_entry.id   AF-A0A845W601-F1
#
_cell.length_a   1.000
_cell.length_b   1.000
_cell.length_c   1.000
_cell.angle_alpha   90.00
_cell.angle_beta   90.00
_cell.angle_gamma   90.00
#
_symmetry.space_group_name_H-M   'P 1'
#
loop_
_entity.id
_entity.type
_entity.pdbx_description
1 polymer ?
#
loop_
_entity_poly.entity_id
_entity_poly.type
_entity_poly.pdbx_seq_one_letter_code
_entity_poly.pdbx_strand_id
1 'polypeptide(L)'
;MIKAPLPYGNFKRSGTRGNEPFKSISYYMSSKSPQSRRLMDGIRGHWLIENSLHWVKDVIYEEDISPQTSGFAPKNLSLLKTWVLTLIRAHGFDSIKAARA
;
A
#
# COMPACT_ATOMS: atom_id res chain seq x y z
N MET A 1 12.81 -6.33 7.96
CA MET A 1 13.18 -5.10 8.69
C MET A 1 13.95 -4.18 7.74
N ILE A 2 13.59 -2.89 7.63
CA ILE A 2 14.33 -1.94 6.76
C ILE A 2 15.64 -1.59 7.49
N LYS A 3 16.80 -1.91 6.92
CA LYS A 3 18.11 -1.49 7.47
C LYS A 3 18.45 -0.08 6.99
N ALA A 4 19.18 0.66 7.83
CA ALA A 4 19.52 2.07 7.64
C ALA A 4 20.12 2.38 6.26
N PRO A 5 19.82 3.56 5.68
CA PRO A 5 20.28 3.94 4.35
C PRO A 5 21.80 4.14 4.30
N LEU A 6 22.40 3.69 3.19
CA LEU A 6 23.77 4.03 2.77
C LEU A 6 23.80 5.46 2.20
N PRO A 7 24.98 6.09 2.02
CA PRO A 7 25.12 7.51 1.62
C PRO A 7 24.38 7.91 0.32
N TYR A 8 24.00 6.93 -0.51
CA TYR A 8 23.12 7.10 -1.67
C TYR A 8 21.78 6.43 -1.33
N GLY A 9 20.65 7.13 -1.49
CA GLY A 9 19.28 6.83 -1.01
C GLY A 9 18.66 5.47 -1.38
N ASN A 10 19.36 4.38 -1.07
CA ASN A 10 19.04 3.00 -1.39
C ASN A 10 18.69 2.27 -0.09
N PHE A 11 17.51 1.64 -0.06
CA PHE A 11 16.99 0.96 1.12
C PHE A 11 17.01 -0.55 0.90
N LYS A 12 17.75 -1.24 1.77
CA LYS A 12 17.84 -2.70 1.73
C LYS A 12 16.79 -3.30 2.67
N ARG A 13 15.98 -4.21 2.13
CA ARG A 13 15.08 -5.06 2.91
C ARG A 13 15.57 -6.49 2.81
N SER A 14 15.55 -7.18 3.94
CA SER A 14 15.71 -8.63 4.00
C SER A 14 14.74 -9.22 5.00
N GLY A 15 14.40 -10.49 4.80
CA GLY A 15 13.54 -11.26 5.68
C GLY A 15 13.26 -12.63 5.08
N THR A 16 12.23 -13.28 5.60
CA THR A 16 11.79 -14.60 5.14
C THR A 16 10.32 -14.50 4.74
N ARG A 17 9.93 -15.07 3.61
CA ARG A 17 8.55 -15.13 3.11
C ARG A 17 8.25 -16.59 2.76
N GLY A 18 7.31 -17.22 3.46
CA GLY A 18 6.99 -18.64 3.25
C GLY A 18 8.21 -19.57 3.44
N ASN A 19 9.03 -19.33 4.46
CA ASN A 19 10.32 -19.99 4.71
C ASN A 19 11.43 -19.74 3.68
N GLU A 20 11.20 -18.95 2.64
CA GLU A 20 12.24 -18.57 1.68
C GLU A 20 12.88 -17.22 2.05
N PRO A 21 14.21 -17.12 2.10
CA PRO A 21 14.89 -15.86 2.35
C PRO A 21 14.74 -14.92 1.15
N PHE A 22 14.40 -13.66 1.40
CA PHE A 22 14.36 -12.63 0.36
C PHE A 22 15.27 -11.45 0.71
N LYS A 23 15.80 -10.83 -0.34
CA LYS A 23 16.54 -9.56 -0.29
C LYS A 23 16.02 -8.65 -1.39
N SER A 24 15.75 -7.40 -1.07
CA SER A 24 15.38 -6.39 -2.05
C SER A 24 16.10 -5.08 -1.79
N ILE A 25 16.35 -4.33 -2.86
CA ILE A 25 16.91 -2.97 -2.82
C ILE A 25 15.89 -2.05 -3.49
N SER A 26 15.55 -0.95 -2.83
CA SER A 26 14.64 0.06 -3.35
C SER A 26 15.36 1.41 -3.43
N TYR A 27 15.20 2.12 -4.53
CA TYR A 27 15.80 3.42 -4.79
C TYR A 27 14.72 4.49 -4.67
N TYR A 28 15.02 5.59 -3.96
CA TYR A 28 14.08 6.70 -3.80
C TYR A 28 14.73 8.01 -4.21
N MET A 29 13.99 8.82 -4.97
CA MET A 29 14.36 10.19 -5.30
C MET A 29 13.63 11.13 -4.34
N SER A 30 14.39 11.92 -3.59
CA SER A 30 13.84 12.90 -2.66
C SER A 30 14.77 14.10 -2.56
N SER A 31 14.18 15.29 -2.34
CA SER A 31 14.93 16.48 -1.95
C SER A 31 15.39 16.44 -0.48
N LYS A 32 15.01 15.41 0.28
CA LYS A 32 15.40 15.21 1.68
C LYS A 32 16.63 14.31 1.78
N SER A 33 17.46 14.57 2.79
CA SER A 33 18.60 13.71 3.12
C SER A 33 18.16 12.25 3.32
N PRO A 34 18.94 11.24 2.86
CA PRO A 34 18.67 9.83 3.10
C PRO A 34 18.50 9.49 4.58
N GLN A 35 19.15 10.22 5.49
CA GLN A 35 19.06 10.01 6.94
C GLN A 35 17.83 10.68 7.58
N SER A 36 17.00 11.35 6.79
CA SER A 36 15.82 12.06 7.29
C SER A 36 14.80 11.08 7.87
N ARG A 37 14.46 11.25 9.16
CA ARG A 37 13.35 10.51 9.79
C ARG A 37 12.05 10.70 9.04
N ARG A 38 11.76 11.92 8.55
CA ARG A 38 10.57 12.20 7.74
C ARG A 38 10.52 11.38 6.44
N LEU A 39 11.66 11.19 5.78
CA LEU A 39 11.72 10.32 4.61
C LEU A 39 11.43 8.86 4.99
N MET A 40 11.96 8.39 6.12
CA MET A 40 11.72 7.02 6.59
C MET A 40 10.26 6.77 6.94
N ASP A 41 9.65 7.71 7.66
CA ASP A 41 8.25 7.64 8.04
C ASP A 41 7.34 7.71 6.82
N GLY A 42 7.66 8.58 5.85
CA GLY A 42 6.95 8.65 4.57
C GLY A 42 7.04 7.35 3.78
N ILE A 43 8.24 6.76 3.66
CA ILE A 43 8.44 5.48 2.97
C ILE A 43 7.62 4.37 3.65
N ARG A 44 7.66 4.29 4.99
CA ARG A 44 6.87 3.30 5.74
C ARG A 44 5.37 3.54 5.59
N GLY A 45 4.92 4.79 5.67
CA GLY A 45 3.53 5.19 5.51
C GLY A 45 3.01 4.90 4.10
N HIS A 46 3.82 5.06 3.07
CA HIS A 46 3.44 4.74 1.70
C HIS A 46 3.07 3.26 1.52
N TRP A 47 3.81 2.34 2.15
CA TRP A 47 3.46 0.91 2.14
C TRP A 47 2.11 0.60 2.81
N LEU A 48 1.65 1.44 3.74
CA LEU A 48 0.31 1.27 4.32
C LEU A 48 -0.78 1.54 3.29
N ILE A 49 -0.57 2.46 2.34
CA ILE A 49 -1.52 2.72 1.26
C ILE A 49 -1.64 1.48 0.37
N GLU A 50 -0.52 0.91 -0.06
CA GLU A 50 -0.52 -0.30 -0.88
C GLU A 50 -1.23 -1.46 -0.20
N ASN A 51 -0.86 -1.74 1.06
CA ASN A 51 -1.41 -2.88 1.79
C ASN A 51 -2.87 -2.67 2.24
N SER A 52 -3.25 -1.44 2.57
CA SER A 52 -4.55 -1.17 3.22
C SER A 52 -5.59 -0.61 2.25
N LEU A 53 -5.19 -0.05 1.10
CA LEU A 53 -6.10 0.48 0.09
C LEU A 53 -6.05 -0.36 -1.19
N HIS A 54 -4.87 -0.48 -1.81
CA HIS A 54 -4.76 -1.15 -3.11
C HIS A 54 -5.07 -2.64 -3.02
N TRP A 55 -4.39 -3.37 -2.13
CA TRP A 55 -4.66 -4.82 -1.96
C TRP A 55 -6.14 -5.12 -1.66
N VAL A 56 -6.79 -4.27 -0.87
CA VAL A 56 -8.22 -4.39 -0.61
C VAL A 56 -9.05 -4.23 -1.89
N LYS A 57 -8.75 -3.20 -2.69
CA LYS A 57 -9.48 -2.92 -3.92
C LYS A 57 -9.27 -4.03 -4.95
N ASP A 58 -8.04 -4.48 -5.08
CA ASP A 58 -7.64 -5.47 -6.08
C ASP A 58 -8.19 -6.86 -5.73
N VAL A 59 -8.09 -7.26 -4.45
CA VAL A 59 -8.40 -8.64 -4.02
C VAL A 59 -9.77 -8.78 -3.38
N ILE A 60 -10.21 -7.83 -2.54
CA ILE A 60 -11.50 -7.94 -1.83
C ILE A 60 -12.65 -7.36 -2.65
N TYR A 61 -12.40 -6.25 -3.36
CA TYR A 61 -13.36 -5.67 -4.28
C TYR A 61 -13.14 -6.09 -5.73
N GLU A 62 -12.21 -7.01 -5.99
CA GLU A 62 -11.99 -7.64 -7.30
C GLU A 62 -11.88 -6.60 -8.44
N GLU A 63 -11.25 -5.45 -8.17
CA GLU A 63 -11.17 -4.36 -9.14
C GLU A 63 -10.39 -4.75 -10.40
N ASP A 64 -9.36 -5.60 -10.27
CA ASP A 64 -8.54 -6.09 -11.39
C ASP A 64 -9.31 -6.90 -12.42
N ILE A 65 -10.39 -7.58 -12.00
CA ILE A 65 -11.21 -8.44 -12.88
C ILE A 65 -12.55 -7.78 -13.23
N SER A 66 -12.74 -6.52 -12.87
CA SER A 66 -13.97 -5.78 -13.09
C SER A 66 -14.29 -5.64 -14.59
N PRO A 67 -15.46 -6.10 -15.08
CA PRO A 67 -15.81 -6.00 -16.51
C PRO A 67 -16.09 -4.56 -16.97
N GLN A 68 -16.29 -3.61 -16.04
CA GLN A 68 -16.60 -2.21 -16.30
C GLN A 68 -15.31 -1.43 -16.64
N THR A 69 -14.76 -1.65 -17.83
CA THR A 69 -13.49 -1.06 -18.28
C THR A 69 -13.63 0.19 -19.17
N SER A 70 -14.85 0.53 -19.59
CA SER A 70 -15.11 1.59 -20.59
C SER A 70 -15.41 2.96 -19.98
N GLY A 71 -15.01 4.02 -20.68
CA GLY A 71 -15.32 5.41 -20.34
C GLY A 71 -14.84 5.78 -18.93
N PHE A 72 -15.71 6.46 -18.16
CA PHE A 72 -15.42 6.86 -16.79
C PHE A 72 -15.74 5.78 -15.74
N ALA A 73 -16.25 4.61 -16.16
CA ALA A 73 -16.70 3.58 -15.23
C ALA A 73 -15.59 3.06 -14.28
N PRO A 74 -14.35 2.75 -14.74
CA PRO A 74 -13.27 2.32 -13.85
C PRO A 74 -12.96 3.37 -12.78
N LYS A 75 -12.81 4.63 -13.20
CA LYS A 75 -12.46 5.74 -12.31
C LYS A 75 -13.55 6.00 -11.27
N ASN A 76 -14.81 6.05 -11.71
CA ASN A 76 -15.94 6.31 -10.82
C ASN A 76 -16.11 5.18 -9.80
N LEU A 77 -16.01 3.93 -10.25
CA LEU A 77 -16.09 2.76 -9.37
C LEU A 77 -14.94 2.73 -8.37
N SER A 78 -13.72 3.04 -8.81
CA SER A 78 -12.53 3.13 -7.96
C SER A 78 -12.70 4.18 -6.84
N LEU A 79 -13.29 5.33 -7.16
CA LEU A 79 -13.60 6.38 -6.20
C LEU A 79 -14.67 5.94 -5.19
N LEU A 80 -15.77 5.36 -5.67
CA LEU A 80 -16.85 4.84 -4.83
C LEU A 80 -16.34 3.77 -3.86
N LYS A 81 -15.56 2.79 -4.34
CA LYS A 81 -14.93 1.76 -3.50
C LYS A 81 -14.04 2.38 -2.41
N THR A 82 -13.30 3.44 -2.76
CA THR A 82 -12.47 4.18 -1.79
C THR A 82 -13.33 4.86 -0.72
N TRP A 83 -14.44 5.51 -1.10
CA TRP A 83 -15.37 6.12 -0.13
C TRP A 83 -16.01 5.10 0.80
N VAL A 84 -16.49 3.98 0.26
CA VAL A 84 -17.07 2.90 1.06
C VAL A 84 -16.05 2.36 2.06
N LEU A 85 -14.81 2.12 1.62
CA LEU A 85 -13.73 1.69 2.51
C LEU A 85 -13.45 2.69 3.64
N THR A 86 -13.39 3.98 3.33
CA THR A 86 -13.21 5.04 4.33
C THR A 86 -14.36 5.04 5.34
N LEU A 87 -15.61 4.90 4.88
CA LEU A 87 -16.79 4.86 5.75
C LEU A 87 -16.76 3.63 6.68
N ILE A 88 -16.46 2.45 6.15
CA ILE A 88 -16.36 1.21 6.95
C ILE A 88 -15.33 1.38 8.08
N ARG A 89 -14.16 1.93 7.77
CA ARG A 89 -13.11 2.21 8.77
C ARG A 89 -13.53 3.26 9.80
N ALA A 90 -14.23 4.30 9.36
CA ALA A 90 -14.76 5.32 10.27
C ALA A 90 -15.76 4.74 11.29
N HIS A 91 -16.41 3.62 10.97
CA HIS A 91 -17.31 2.90 11.87
C HIS A 91 -16.61 1.83 12.73
N GLY A 92 -15.27 1.84 12.80
CA GLY A 92 -14.49 0.98 13.69
C GLY A 92 -14.16 -0.40 13.13
N PHE A 93 -14.41 -0.64 11.83
CA PHE A 93 -14.04 -1.89 11.19
C PHE A 93 -12.68 -1.77 10.51
N ASP A 94 -11.65 -2.33 11.15
CA ASP A 94 -10.29 -2.40 10.56
C ASP A 94 -10.21 -3.41 9.41
N SER A 95 -11.07 -4.44 9.43
CA SER A 95 -11.17 -5.48 8.40
C SER A 95 -12.52 -5.44 7.72
N ILE A 96 -12.54 -5.26 6.40
CA ILE A 96 -13.77 -5.33 5.60
C ILE A 96 -14.39 -6.73 5.64
N LYS A 97 -13.55 -7.77 5.79
CA LYS A 97 -14.05 -9.15 5.96
C LYS A 97 -14.88 -9.28 7.25
N ALA A 98 -14.53 -8.55 8.29
CA ALA A 98 -15.27 -8.52 9.55
C ALA A 98 -16.54 -7.65 9.47
N ALA A 99 -16.65 -6.78 8.47
CA ALA A 99 -17.83 -5.97 8.21
C ALA A 99 -18.87 -6.66 7.30
N ARG A 100 -18.60 -7.89 6.82
CA ARG A 100 -19.61 -8.74 6.16
C ARG A 100 -20.51 -9.35 7.23
N ALA A 101 -21.78 -8.94 7.25
CA ALA A 101 -22.86 -9.61 7.98
C ALA A 101 -23.27 -10.91 7.28
#